data_AF-A0A7Y3JI83-F1
#
_entry.id   AF-A0A7Y3JI83-F1
#
_cell.length_a   1.000
_cell.length_b   1.000
_cell.length_c   1.000
_cell.angle_alpha   90.00
_cell.angle_beta   90.00
_cell.angle_gamma   90.00
#
_symmetry.space_group_name_H-M   'P 1'
#
loop_
_entity.id
_entity.type
_entity.pdbx_description
1 polymer ?
#
loop_
_entity_poly.entity_id
_entity_poly.type
_entity_poly.pdbx_seq_one_letter_code
_entity_poly.pdbx_strand_id
1 'polypeptide(L)'
;MKPTSYPTAPTDHQSRVDLALKRLLNAPNPYLRTQATHELGKILTRPQQLLSCSHLQENHPIYRQALAVADAWEAVCNGMPTAELFEALDEIPPHSPLRPWREAALSIHFFYASLEEAAAYHAQLIPKDWPLAVIVQVVKSGNHLYNAQGSLRQLLQQVLRPDTILLETLQALLDAQETGLEEVFLSSWEELARRWPEEDQEELKSLNIWLWTQMAWQDFEERRLLRSCMQIWGEPEALRLAALGCLGWDPEAALLYWGRFLLTARRENSLTDVQRNTATEILWNFVHAVADFQAEHGIYDDWETDWANLANVWNEDTTEVRHKWPTSWAQMRLHEAGQPFPSRTKVSRTTNTGQLELFDLNPPLL
;
A
#
# COMPACT_ATOMS: atom_id res chain seq x y z
N MET A 1 -22.08 -20.40 7.53
CA MET A 1 -22.18 -20.75 6.10
C MET A 1 -20.77 -21.07 5.61
N LYS A 2 -20.55 -22.23 4.97
CA LYS A 2 -19.24 -22.54 4.36
C LYS A 2 -19.18 -21.85 2.98
N PRO A 3 -18.14 -21.10 2.64
CA PRO A 3 -18.01 -20.51 1.32
C PRO A 3 -17.75 -21.64 0.31
N THR A 4 -18.67 -21.83 -0.63
CA THR A 4 -18.48 -22.73 -1.78
C THR A 4 -17.67 -22.01 -2.84
N SER A 5 -16.35 -22.22 -2.85
CA SER A 5 -15.49 -21.79 -3.95
C SER A 5 -15.53 -22.82 -5.08
N TYR A 6 -15.75 -22.36 -6.31
CA TYR A 6 -15.71 -23.18 -7.51
C TYR A 6 -14.25 -23.52 -7.87
N PRO A 7 -13.91 -24.78 -8.20
CA PRO A 7 -12.56 -25.13 -8.63
C PRO A 7 -12.30 -24.52 -10.01
N THR A 8 -11.40 -23.55 -10.06
CA THR A 8 -10.86 -23.01 -11.32
C THR A 8 -9.77 -23.96 -11.85
N ALA A 9 -9.68 -24.12 -13.17
CA ALA A 9 -8.61 -24.90 -13.79
C ALA A 9 -7.24 -24.35 -13.32
N PRO A 10 -6.28 -25.23 -12.95
CA PRO A 10 -4.98 -24.78 -12.46
C PRO A 10 -4.28 -23.99 -13.56
N THR A 11 -3.93 -22.74 -13.26
CA THR A 11 -3.05 -21.94 -14.11
C THR A 11 -1.66 -22.60 -14.14
N ASP A 12 -0.86 -22.33 -15.18
CA ASP A 12 0.53 -22.82 -15.28
C ASP A 12 1.32 -22.54 -13.98
N HIS A 13 1.04 -21.40 -13.34
CA HIS A 13 1.63 -21.03 -12.07
C HIS A 13 1.20 -21.91 -10.88
N GLN A 14 -0.09 -22.25 -10.73
CA GLN A 14 -0.55 -23.16 -9.66
C GLN A 14 0.08 -24.56 -9.82
N SER A 15 0.21 -25.04 -11.05
CA SER A 15 0.85 -26.32 -11.35
C SER A 15 2.32 -26.35 -10.90
N ARG A 16 3.03 -25.21 -11.02
CA ARG A 16 4.40 -25.07 -10.52
C ARG A 16 4.48 -25.09 -8.99
N VAL A 17 3.54 -24.41 -8.31
CA VAL A 17 3.43 -24.44 -6.84
C VAL A 17 3.19 -25.86 -6.35
N ASP A 18 2.23 -26.57 -6.95
CA ASP A 18 1.93 -27.98 -6.64
C ASP A 18 3.16 -28.88 -6.83
N LEU A 19 3.91 -28.69 -7.92
CA LEU A 19 5.12 -29.48 -8.19
C LEU A 19 6.24 -29.19 -7.18
N ALA A 20 6.49 -27.93 -6.85
CA ALA A 20 7.51 -27.55 -5.86
C ALA A 20 7.15 -28.06 -4.47
N LEU A 21 5.86 -27.99 -4.10
CA LEU A 21 5.35 -28.55 -2.86
C LEU A 21 5.52 -30.07 -2.82
N LYS A 22 5.22 -30.80 -3.90
CA LYS A 22 5.49 -32.25 -3.98
C LYS A 22 6.96 -32.57 -3.76
N ARG A 23 7.87 -31.79 -4.33
CA ARG A 23 9.31 -31.96 -4.11
C ARG A 23 9.68 -31.74 -2.64
N LEU A 24 9.12 -30.71 -2.01
CA LEU A 24 9.34 -30.41 -0.59
C LEU A 24 8.86 -31.55 0.32
N LEU A 25 7.66 -32.10 0.05
CA LEU A 25 7.08 -33.18 0.85
C LEU A 25 7.83 -34.51 0.68
N ASN A 26 8.38 -34.77 -0.50
CA ASN A 26 9.08 -36.02 -0.82
C ASN A 26 10.62 -35.92 -0.73
N ALA A 27 11.17 -34.80 -0.25
CA ALA A 27 12.60 -34.60 -0.17
C ALA A 27 13.24 -35.61 0.81
N PRO A 28 14.18 -36.46 0.36
CA PRO A 28 14.68 -37.59 1.16
C PRO A 28 15.70 -37.18 2.23
N ASN A 29 16.24 -35.96 2.17
CA ASN A 29 17.23 -35.46 3.10
C ASN A 29 17.06 -33.95 3.37
N PRO A 30 17.65 -33.43 4.46
CA PRO A 30 17.51 -32.02 4.85
C PRO A 30 18.00 -31.02 3.79
N TYR A 31 19.08 -31.34 3.07
CA TYR A 31 19.63 -30.46 2.03
C TYR A 31 18.64 -30.24 0.87
N LEU A 32 18.10 -31.33 0.32
CA LEU A 32 17.08 -31.27 -0.73
C LEU A 32 15.79 -30.63 -0.23
N ARG A 33 15.47 -30.80 1.05
CA ARG A 33 14.33 -30.12 1.67
C ARG A 33 14.51 -28.61 1.69
N THR A 34 15.68 -28.12 2.11
CA THR A 34 16.02 -26.70 2.08
C THR A 34 15.97 -26.14 0.65
N GLN A 35 16.50 -26.87 -0.33
CA GLN A 35 16.42 -26.48 -1.73
C GLN A 35 14.97 -26.38 -2.22
N ALA A 36 14.14 -27.38 -1.92
CA ALA A 36 12.72 -27.38 -2.29
C ALA A 36 11.92 -26.27 -1.56
N THR A 37 12.23 -25.99 -0.29
CA THR A 37 11.66 -24.85 0.46
C THR A 37 11.97 -23.55 -0.25
N HIS A 38 13.23 -23.38 -0.68
CA HIS A 38 13.68 -22.18 -1.38
C HIS A 38 13.05 -22.05 -2.78
N GLU A 39 12.96 -23.15 -3.54
CA GLU A 39 12.25 -23.19 -4.83
C GLU A 39 10.78 -22.79 -4.67
N LEU A 40 10.08 -23.37 -3.68
CA LEU A 40 8.69 -23.05 -3.39
C LEU A 40 8.53 -21.57 -3.01
N GLY A 41 9.39 -21.06 -2.13
CA GLY A 41 9.37 -19.66 -1.70
C GLY A 41 9.49 -18.65 -2.84
N LYS A 42 10.32 -18.96 -3.85
CA LYS A 42 10.50 -18.11 -5.04
C LYS A 42 9.28 -18.01 -5.95
N ILE A 43 8.42 -19.03 -5.93
CA ILE A 43 7.25 -19.10 -6.81
C ILE A 43 5.95 -18.87 -6.07
N LEU A 44 5.95 -18.92 -4.73
CA LEU A 44 4.75 -18.74 -3.92
C LEU A 44 4.37 -17.26 -3.84
N THR A 45 3.41 -16.85 -4.67
CA THR A 45 2.91 -15.48 -4.72
C THR A 45 1.73 -15.23 -3.78
N ARG A 46 1.10 -16.28 -3.25
CA ARG A 46 0.03 -16.19 -2.23
C ARG A 46 0.04 -17.41 -1.30
N PRO A 47 -0.14 -17.24 0.02
CA PRO A 47 -0.29 -18.37 0.95
C PRO A 47 -1.46 -19.29 0.58
N GLN A 48 -2.57 -18.74 0.08
CA GLN A 48 -3.78 -19.48 -0.29
C GLN A 48 -3.57 -20.49 -1.44
N GLN A 49 -2.51 -20.33 -2.24
CA GLN A 49 -2.16 -21.33 -3.27
C GLN A 49 -1.85 -22.70 -2.64
N LEU A 50 -1.28 -22.73 -1.44
CA LEU A 50 -1.01 -23.97 -0.70
C LEU A 50 -2.30 -24.59 -0.14
N LEU A 51 -3.28 -23.78 0.22
CA LEU A 51 -4.59 -24.27 0.69
C LEU A 51 -5.38 -24.98 -0.42
N SER A 52 -5.08 -24.65 -1.67
CA SER A 52 -5.70 -25.25 -2.86
C SER A 52 -5.00 -26.52 -3.33
N CYS A 53 -3.83 -26.86 -2.77
CA CYS A 53 -3.07 -28.05 -3.16
C CYS A 53 -3.75 -29.32 -2.64
N SER A 54 -4.23 -30.18 -3.54
CA SER A 54 -4.90 -31.46 -3.20
C SER A 54 -4.07 -32.44 -2.35
N HIS A 55 -2.76 -32.24 -2.27
CA HIS A 55 -1.83 -33.08 -1.51
C HIS A 55 -1.65 -32.65 -0.05
N LEU A 56 -2.19 -31.49 0.34
CA LEU A 56 -2.16 -31.01 1.72
C LEU A 56 -3.52 -31.25 2.38
N GLN A 57 -3.53 -32.12 3.38
CA GLN A 57 -4.69 -32.28 4.26
C GLN A 57 -4.76 -31.11 5.25
N GLU A 58 -5.96 -30.77 5.74
CA GLU A 58 -6.18 -29.66 6.68
C GLU A 58 -5.38 -29.78 8.00
N ASN A 59 -5.07 -31.02 8.41
CA ASN A 59 -4.26 -31.30 9.59
C ASN A 59 -2.75 -31.21 9.34
N HIS A 60 -2.31 -31.05 8.09
CA HIS A 60 -0.90 -30.98 7.75
C HIS A 60 -0.29 -29.66 8.25
N PRO A 61 0.92 -29.66 8.87
CA PRO A 61 1.53 -28.44 9.41
C PRO A 61 1.63 -27.28 8.41
N ILE A 62 2.06 -27.56 7.17
CA ILE A 62 2.15 -26.53 6.11
C ILE A 62 0.78 -25.93 5.77
N TYR A 63 -0.30 -26.72 5.81
CA TYR A 63 -1.65 -26.22 5.53
C TYR A 63 -2.08 -25.23 6.61
N ARG A 64 -1.91 -25.59 7.89
CA ARG A 64 -2.25 -24.71 9.03
C ARG A 64 -1.43 -23.43 9.04
N GLN A 65 -0.13 -23.54 8.74
CA GLN A 65 0.72 -22.36 8.59
C GLN A 65 0.25 -21.47 7.43
N ALA A 66 -0.13 -22.06 6.29
CA ALA A 66 -0.62 -21.29 5.13
C ALA A 66 -1.90 -20.54 5.46
N LEU A 67 -2.79 -21.17 6.24
CA LEU A 67 -4.02 -20.56 6.72
C LEU A 67 -3.73 -19.42 7.69
N ALA A 68 -2.90 -19.65 8.71
CA ALA A 68 -2.51 -18.61 9.67
C ALA A 68 -1.89 -17.38 8.99
N VAL A 69 -1.01 -17.59 8.01
CA VAL A 69 -0.43 -16.50 7.22
C VAL A 69 -1.47 -15.81 6.34
N ALA A 70 -2.35 -16.56 5.68
CA ALA A 70 -3.40 -16.01 4.84
C ALA A 70 -4.31 -15.08 5.64
N ASP A 71 -4.80 -15.55 6.79
CA ASP A 71 -5.71 -14.82 7.67
C ASP A 71 -5.02 -13.57 8.24
N ALA A 72 -3.76 -13.70 8.70
CA ALA A 72 -3.02 -12.57 9.23
C ALA A 72 -2.68 -11.53 8.15
N TRP A 73 -2.32 -11.97 6.94
CA TRP A 73 -2.05 -11.08 5.82
C TRP A 73 -3.30 -10.28 5.43
N GLU A 74 -4.44 -10.96 5.30
CA GLU A 74 -5.73 -10.31 5.00
C GLU A 74 -6.13 -9.32 6.10
N ALA A 75 -6.04 -9.73 7.37
CA ALA A 75 -6.39 -8.87 8.49
C ALA A 75 -5.50 -7.63 8.59
N VAL A 76 -4.19 -7.77 8.38
CA VAL A 76 -3.26 -6.63 8.38
C VAL A 76 -3.55 -5.69 7.21
N CYS A 77 -3.76 -6.21 6.00
CA CYS A 77 -4.09 -5.39 4.84
C CYS A 77 -5.42 -4.63 4.99
N ASN A 78 -6.38 -5.21 5.70
CA ASN A 78 -7.70 -4.61 5.94
C ASN A 78 -7.79 -3.81 7.25
N GLY A 79 -6.69 -3.65 7.99
CA GLY A 79 -6.67 -2.88 9.24
C GLY A 79 -7.44 -3.52 10.40
N MET A 80 -7.68 -4.83 10.37
CA MET A 80 -8.39 -5.58 11.42
C MET A 80 -7.54 -6.69 12.08
N PRO A 81 -6.26 -6.47 12.44
CA PRO A 81 -5.46 -7.49 13.09
C PRO A 81 -5.96 -7.79 14.52
N THR A 82 -5.92 -9.05 14.92
CA THR A 82 -6.24 -9.50 16.30
C THR A 82 -5.03 -10.18 16.93
N ALA A 83 -5.01 -10.28 18.26
CA ALA A 83 -3.90 -10.91 18.99
C ALA A 83 -3.73 -12.39 18.61
N GLU A 84 -4.83 -13.10 18.41
CA GLU A 84 -4.86 -14.52 18.07
C GLU A 84 -4.17 -14.81 16.72
N LEU A 85 -4.26 -13.88 15.77
CA LEU A 85 -3.57 -14.01 14.48
C LEU A 85 -2.05 -13.97 14.65
N PHE A 86 -1.55 -13.10 15.53
CA PHE A 86 -0.11 -13.01 15.80
C PHE A 86 0.42 -14.20 16.60
N GLU A 87 -0.37 -14.72 17.55
CA GLU A 87 -0.05 -15.99 18.23
C GLU A 87 0.08 -17.13 17.22
N ALA A 88 -0.85 -17.23 16.25
CA ALA A 88 -0.78 -18.24 15.19
C ALA A 88 0.43 -18.03 14.25
N LEU A 89 0.80 -16.78 13.97
CA LEU A 89 2.02 -16.45 13.21
C LEU A 89 3.30 -16.87 13.95
N ASP A 90 3.33 -16.81 15.27
CA ASP A 90 4.49 -17.19 16.09
C ASP A 90 4.77 -18.70 16.07
N GLU A 91 3.75 -19.53 15.81
CA GLU A 91 3.91 -20.97 15.63
C GLU A 91 4.64 -21.35 14.33
N ILE A 92 4.83 -20.42 13.40
CA ILE A 92 5.47 -20.69 12.12
C ILE A 92 7.00 -20.82 12.31
N PRO A 93 7.57 -22.01 12.06
CA PRO A 93 8.96 -22.26 12.35
C PRO A 93 9.89 -21.49 11.38
N PRO A 94 11.13 -21.17 11.79
CA PRO A 94 12.08 -20.39 10.98
C PRO A 94 12.41 -21.00 9.60
N HIS A 95 12.29 -22.32 9.46
CA HIS A 95 12.59 -23.06 8.23
C HIS A 95 11.35 -23.30 7.35
N SER A 96 10.19 -22.74 7.72
CA SER A 96 8.97 -22.86 6.92
C SER A 96 9.11 -22.11 5.59
N PRO A 97 8.59 -22.65 4.46
CA PRO A 97 8.49 -21.89 3.21
C PRO A 97 7.62 -20.62 3.35
N LEU A 98 6.75 -20.57 4.37
CA LEU A 98 5.87 -19.44 4.64
C LEU A 98 6.51 -18.39 5.56
N ARG A 99 7.74 -18.60 6.02
CA ARG A 99 8.41 -17.69 6.92
C ARG A 99 8.48 -16.26 6.36
N PRO A 100 8.88 -16.02 5.09
CA PRO A 100 8.91 -14.65 4.57
C PRO A 100 7.54 -13.97 4.48
N TRP A 101 6.46 -14.75 4.31
CA TRP A 101 5.10 -14.19 4.36
C TRP A 101 4.71 -13.76 5.78
N ARG A 102 5.09 -14.53 6.81
CA ARG A 102 4.97 -14.11 8.21
C ARG A 102 5.70 -12.79 8.44
N GLU A 103 6.95 -12.69 7.99
CA GLU A 103 7.74 -11.47 8.15
C GLU A 103 7.12 -10.28 7.40
N ALA A 104 6.54 -10.52 6.22
CA ALA A 104 5.84 -9.51 5.46
C ALA A 104 4.59 -8.99 6.20
N ALA A 105 3.75 -9.88 6.75
CA ALA A 105 2.58 -9.50 7.53
C ALA A 105 2.97 -8.68 8.77
N LEU A 106 3.98 -9.12 9.53
CA LEU A 106 4.49 -8.39 10.69
C LEU A 106 5.08 -7.04 10.29
N SER A 107 5.82 -6.99 9.18
CA SER A 107 6.40 -5.75 8.69
C SER A 107 5.35 -4.70 8.36
N ILE A 108 4.24 -5.09 7.71
CA ILE A 108 3.14 -4.17 7.40
C ILE A 108 2.38 -3.78 8.68
N HIS A 109 2.16 -4.74 9.58
CA HIS A 109 1.53 -4.45 10.87
C HIS A 109 2.29 -3.37 11.66
N PHE A 110 3.60 -3.55 11.83
CA PHE A 110 4.44 -2.58 12.52
C PHE A 110 4.56 -1.27 11.77
N PHE A 111 4.51 -1.31 10.43
CA PHE A 111 4.47 -0.11 9.62
C PHE A 111 3.21 0.72 9.87
N TYR A 112 2.03 0.10 9.93
CA TYR A 112 0.79 0.79 10.29
C TYR A 112 0.72 1.22 11.75
N ALA A 113 1.42 0.53 12.65
CA ALA A 113 1.54 0.92 14.05
C ALA A 113 2.63 1.97 14.33
N SER A 114 3.26 2.54 13.28
CA SER A 114 4.36 3.50 13.40
C SER A 114 5.58 2.99 14.17
N LEU A 115 5.81 1.68 14.20
CA LEU A 115 6.95 1.02 14.84
C LEU A 115 8.04 0.69 13.82
N GLU A 116 8.73 1.73 13.34
CA GLU A 116 9.66 1.68 12.21
C GLU A 116 10.80 0.67 12.34
N GLU A 117 11.46 0.62 13.50
CA GLU A 117 12.59 -0.30 13.72
C GLU A 117 12.13 -1.76 13.62
N ALA A 118 10.94 -2.05 14.16
CA ALA A 118 10.34 -3.37 14.07
C ALA A 118 9.92 -3.68 12.63
N ALA A 119 9.27 -2.73 11.95
CA ALA A 119 8.88 -2.88 10.54
C ALA A 119 10.10 -3.17 9.65
N ALA A 120 11.18 -2.39 9.79
CA ALA A 120 12.42 -2.58 9.05
C ALA A 120 13.11 -3.90 9.41
N TYR A 121 13.14 -4.28 10.69
CA TYR A 121 13.70 -5.55 11.12
C TYR A 121 13.02 -6.73 10.42
N HIS A 122 11.69 -6.76 10.42
CA HIS A 122 10.92 -7.82 9.77
C HIS A 122 11.09 -7.78 8.24
N ALA A 123 11.05 -6.60 7.62
CA ALA A 123 11.30 -6.45 6.18
C ALA A 123 12.68 -7.01 5.77
N GLN A 124 13.73 -6.79 6.56
CA GLN A 124 15.08 -7.28 6.25
C GLN A 124 15.21 -8.80 6.27
N LEU A 125 14.30 -9.52 6.94
CA LEU A 125 14.27 -10.98 6.98
C LEU A 125 13.65 -11.59 5.73
N ILE A 126 13.02 -10.79 4.86
CA ILE A 126 12.48 -11.24 3.58
C ILE A 126 13.62 -11.40 2.55
N PRO A 127 13.81 -12.58 1.94
CA PRO A 127 14.84 -12.77 0.93
C PRO A 127 14.65 -11.85 -0.28
N LYS A 128 15.74 -11.23 -0.74
CA LYS A 128 15.73 -10.20 -1.80
C LYS A 128 15.29 -10.73 -3.16
N ASP A 129 15.43 -12.02 -3.40
CA ASP A 129 15.11 -12.70 -4.66
C ASP A 129 13.74 -13.41 -4.63
N TRP A 130 12.93 -13.13 -3.61
CA TRP A 130 11.58 -13.67 -3.46
C TRP A 130 10.53 -12.62 -3.86
N PRO A 131 9.31 -13.04 -4.25
CA PRO A 131 8.24 -12.13 -4.66
C PRO A 131 7.96 -10.98 -3.68
N LEU A 132 8.04 -11.27 -2.38
CA LEU A 132 7.76 -10.34 -1.29
C LEU A 132 8.81 -9.25 -1.10
N ALA A 133 9.96 -9.31 -1.78
CA ALA A 133 11.01 -8.31 -1.66
C ALA A 133 10.53 -6.89 -2.03
N VAL A 134 9.44 -6.77 -2.79
CA VAL A 134 8.79 -5.47 -3.08
C VAL A 134 8.31 -4.76 -1.82
N ILE A 135 7.85 -5.49 -0.80
CA ILE A 135 7.37 -4.92 0.47
C ILE A 135 8.52 -4.27 1.24
N VAL A 136 9.74 -4.83 1.12
CA VAL A 136 10.93 -4.26 1.73
C VAL A 136 11.19 -2.83 1.22
N GLN A 137 10.92 -2.58 -0.06
CA GLN A 137 11.05 -1.24 -0.63
C GLN A 137 9.98 -0.30 -0.08
N VAL A 138 8.73 -0.78 0.05
CA VAL A 138 7.62 0.00 0.62
C VAL A 138 7.95 0.46 2.04
N VAL A 139 8.36 -0.47 2.91
CA VAL A 139 8.61 -0.21 4.33
C VAL A 139 9.84 0.66 4.54
N LYS A 140 10.92 0.42 3.79
CA LYS A 140 12.13 1.26 3.87
C LYS A 140 11.83 2.71 3.49
N SER A 141 11.07 2.91 2.42
CA SER A 141 10.67 4.25 1.99
C SER A 141 9.78 4.94 3.01
N GLY A 142 8.99 4.18 3.77
CA GLY A 142 8.17 4.68 4.87
C GLY A 142 8.96 5.16 6.09
N ASN A 143 10.04 4.46 6.45
CA ASN A 143 10.85 4.81 7.62
C ASN A 143 11.65 6.13 7.48
N HIS A 144 11.85 6.60 6.26
CA HIS A 144 12.48 7.90 6.02
C HIS A 144 11.54 9.08 6.40
N LEU A 145 10.24 8.82 6.56
CA LEU A 145 9.20 9.85 6.61
C LEU A 145 8.93 10.36 8.01
N TYR A 146 8.90 9.47 9.00
CA TYR A 146 8.65 9.86 10.39
C TYR A 146 9.86 10.58 10.98
N ASN A 147 11.07 10.15 10.61
CA ASN A 147 12.31 10.84 10.98
C ASN A 147 12.41 12.27 10.39
N ALA A 148 11.75 12.53 9.25
CA ALA A 148 11.70 13.86 8.65
C ALA A 148 10.77 14.83 9.39
N GLN A 149 9.70 14.35 10.04
CA GLN A 149 8.75 15.21 10.75
C GLN A 149 9.33 15.83 12.03
N GLY A 150 10.25 15.13 12.71
CA GLY A 150 10.81 15.58 13.99
C GLY A 150 11.79 16.77 13.90
N SER A 151 12.39 17.05 12.73
CA SER A 151 13.21 18.24 12.56
C SER A 151 13.51 18.58 11.10
N LEU A 152 12.47 18.62 10.26
CA LEU A 152 12.58 19.09 8.87
C LEU A 152 13.38 20.41 8.79
N ARG A 153 13.14 21.33 9.73
CA ARG A 153 13.87 22.60 9.80
C ARG A 153 15.37 22.46 10.10
N GLN A 154 15.80 21.56 11.00
CA GLN A 154 17.24 21.38 11.25
C GLN A 154 17.91 20.52 10.18
N LEU A 155 17.21 19.53 9.63
CA LEU A 155 17.69 18.68 8.55
C LEU A 155 17.92 19.52 7.28
N LEU A 156 16.94 20.35 6.90
CA LEU A 156 17.05 21.26 5.75
C LEU A 156 18.08 22.36 5.99
N GLN A 157 18.23 22.88 7.21
CA GLN A 157 19.31 23.82 7.54
C GLN A 157 20.71 23.22 7.51
N GLN A 158 20.86 21.89 7.58
CA GLN A 158 22.16 21.23 7.46
C GLN A 158 22.53 20.96 6.00
N VAL A 159 21.55 20.59 5.18
CA VAL A 159 21.72 20.30 3.73
C VAL A 159 21.93 21.59 2.93
N LEU A 160 21.18 22.65 3.22
CA LEU A 160 21.15 23.87 2.41
C LEU A 160 22.28 24.88 2.71
N ARG A 161 23.34 24.47 3.42
CA ARG A 161 24.20 25.40 4.19
C ARG A 161 25.17 26.32 3.43
N PRO A 162 25.18 26.39 2.09
CA PRO A 162 25.69 27.59 1.43
C PRO A 162 24.69 28.32 0.52
N ASP A 163 23.51 27.77 0.22
CA ASP A 163 22.60 28.36 -0.78
C ASP A 163 21.51 29.21 -0.11
N THR A 164 21.74 30.52 -0.08
CA THR A 164 20.79 31.50 0.47
C THR A 164 19.44 31.47 -0.27
N ILE A 165 19.41 31.15 -1.56
CA ILE A 165 18.17 31.19 -2.33
C ILE A 165 17.29 29.97 -2.06
N LEU A 166 17.90 28.79 -1.89
CA LEU A 166 17.16 27.60 -1.45
C LEU A 166 16.53 27.80 -0.07
N LEU A 167 17.27 28.44 0.85
CA LEU A 167 16.76 28.78 2.18
C LEU A 167 15.61 29.79 2.12
N GLU A 168 15.72 30.83 1.30
CA GLU A 168 14.64 31.81 1.08
C GLU A 168 13.39 31.14 0.50
N THR A 169 13.57 30.24 -0.46
CA THR A 169 12.46 29.52 -1.11
C THR A 169 11.78 28.55 -0.15
N LEU A 170 12.55 27.85 0.69
CA LEU A 170 12.03 27.02 1.76
C LEU A 170 11.26 27.86 2.79
N GLN A 171 11.78 29.03 3.18
CA GLN A 171 11.07 29.90 4.11
C GLN A 171 9.75 30.40 3.50
N ALA A 172 9.74 30.76 2.22
CA ALA A 172 8.51 31.14 1.51
C ALA A 172 7.48 30.00 1.46
N LEU A 173 7.93 28.75 1.28
CA LEU A 173 7.09 27.55 1.33
C LEU A 173 6.45 27.39 2.73
N LEU A 174 7.23 27.53 3.80
CA LEU A 174 6.74 27.43 5.17
C LEU A 174 5.77 28.58 5.51
N ASP A 175 6.11 29.82 5.14
CA ASP A 175 5.25 30.98 5.37
C ASP A 175 3.92 30.84 4.61
N ALA A 176 3.95 30.32 3.38
CA ALA A 176 2.75 30.05 2.60
C ALA A 176 1.87 28.96 3.22
N GLN A 177 2.48 27.93 3.81
CA GLN A 177 1.78 26.88 4.57
C GLN A 177 1.10 27.44 5.82
N GLU A 178 1.79 28.28 6.59
CA GLU A 178 1.24 28.90 7.80
C GLU A 178 0.09 29.87 7.50
N THR A 179 0.16 30.54 6.34
CA THR A 179 -0.84 31.53 5.91
C THR A 179 -1.97 30.97 5.05
N GLY A 180 -1.92 29.68 4.69
CA GLY A 180 -2.93 29.03 3.85
C GLY A 180 -2.92 29.49 2.39
N LEU A 181 -1.79 30.02 1.89
CA LEU A 181 -1.67 30.53 0.53
C LEU A 181 -1.23 29.42 -0.44
N GLU A 182 -2.19 28.60 -0.89
CA GLU A 182 -1.95 27.42 -1.74
C GLU A 182 -1.07 27.69 -2.97
N GLU A 183 -1.34 28.77 -3.72
CA GLU A 183 -0.57 29.06 -4.94
C GLU A 183 0.90 29.37 -4.65
N VAL A 184 1.16 30.11 -3.57
CA VAL A 184 2.53 30.45 -3.15
C VAL A 184 3.22 29.19 -2.61
N PHE A 185 2.49 28.34 -1.89
CA PHE A 185 2.98 27.07 -1.38
C PHE A 185 3.44 26.15 -2.51
N LEU A 186 2.56 25.88 -3.49
CA LEU A 186 2.86 24.99 -4.61
C LEU A 186 3.98 25.54 -5.52
N SER A 187 3.97 26.85 -5.81
CA SER A 187 5.03 27.46 -6.62
C SER A 187 6.39 27.48 -5.92
N SER A 188 6.41 27.69 -4.61
CA SER A 188 7.64 27.60 -3.80
C SER A 188 8.17 26.17 -3.76
N TRP A 189 7.30 25.17 -3.65
CA TRP A 189 7.68 23.76 -3.74
C TRP A 189 8.31 23.43 -5.11
N GLU A 190 7.68 23.84 -6.20
CA GLU A 190 8.19 23.59 -7.56
C GLU A 190 9.58 24.21 -7.78
N GLU A 191 9.77 25.44 -7.29
CA GLU A 191 11.06 26.13 -7.38
C GLU A 191 12.11 25.46 -6.50
N LEU A 192 11.73 25.05 -5.29
CA LEU A 192 12.62 24.35 -4.36
C LEU A 192 13.08 23.01 -4.93
N ALA A 193 12.16 22.21 -5.46
CA ALA A 193 12.45 20.91 -6.05
C ALA A 193 13.36 21.02 -7.29
N ARG A 194 13.16 22.04 -8.13
CA ARG A 194 13.98 22.27 -9.33
C ARG A 194 15.43 22.63 -9.00
N ARG A 195 15.65 23.31 -7.87
CA ARG A 195 16.97 23.78 -7.44
C ARG A 195 17.67 22.84 -6.47
N TRP A 196 16.97 21.80 -6.01
CA TRP A 196 17.52 20.88 -5.04
C TRP A 196 18.73 20.12 -5.59
N PRO A 197 19.81 19.92 -4.80
CA PRO A 197 20.97 19.16 -5.24
C PRO A 197 20.62 17.74 -5.71
N GLU A 198 21.25 17.26 -6.79
CA GLU A 198 21.05 15.91 -7.29
C GLU A 198 21.59 14.84 -6.34
N GLU A 199 22.58 15.18 -5.50
CA GLU A 199 23.14 14.27 -4.51
C GLU A 199 22.21 13.98 -3.33
N ASP A 200 21.24 14.88 -3.06
CA ASP A 200 20.39 14.89 -1.86
C ASP A 200 18.90 14.64 -2.20
N GLN A 201 18.63 13.81 -3.21
CA GLN A 201 17.26 13.58 -3.69
C GLN A 201 16.36 12.84 -2.69
N GLU A 202 16.94 12.05 -1.79
CA GLU A 202 16.16 11.32 -0.77
C GLU A 202 15.59 12.27 0.29
N GLU A 203 16.31 13.34 0.62
CA GLU A 203 15.84 14.44 1.46
C GLU A 203 14.69 15.19 0.80
N LEU A 204 14.77 15.45 -0.52
CA LEU A 204 13.69 16.09 -1.26
C LEU A 204 12.43 15.21 -1.32
N LYS A 205 12.58 13.88 -1.45
CA LYS A 205 11.45 12.94 -1.38
C LYS A 205 10.80 12.93 0.01
N SER A 206 11.63 13.01 1.06
CA SER A 206 11.13 13.11 2.44
C SER A 206 10.33 14.39 2.65
N LEU A 207 10.82 15.52 2.10
CA LEU A 207 10.08 16.78 2.07
C LEU A 207 8.78 16.67 1.27
N ASN A 208 8.79 15.98 0.13
CA ASN A 208 7.59 15.76 -0.69
C ASN A 208 6.47 15.07 0.09
N ILE A 209 6.83 14.06 0.88
CA ILE A 209 5.84 13.32 1.67
C ILE A 209 5.31 14.21 2.80
N TRP A 210 6.17 15.00 3.45
CA TRP A 210 5.71 16.01 4.39
C TRP A 210 4.72 17.00 3.73
N LEU A 211 4.97 17.42 2.48
CA LEU A 211 4.04 18.30 1.74
C LEU A 211 2.67 17.66 1.56
N TRP A 212 2.61 16.39 1.19
CA TRP A 212 1.35 15.65 1.09
C TRP A 212 0.58 15.62 2.40
N THR A 213 1.28 15.45 3.52
CA THR A 213 0.66 15.58 4.84
C THR A 213 0.11 16.99 5.04
N GLN A 214 0.89 18.05 4.76
CA GLN A 214 0.44 19.44 4.96
C GLN A 214 -0.74 19.85 4.08
N MET A 215 -0.77 19.39 2.83
CA MET A 215 -1.87 19.63 1.89
C MET A 215 -3.22 19.26 2.50
N ALA A 216 -3.29 18.09 3.14
CA ALA A 216 -4.50 17.60 3.77
C ALA A 216 -4.94 18.44 4.96
N TRP A 217 -3.99 18.83 5.81
CA TRP A 217 -4.28 19.69 6.96
C TRP A 217 -4.80 21.06 6.56
N GLN A 218 -4.39 21.56 5.38
CA GLN A 218 -4.79 22.86 4.85
C GLN A 218 -5.94 22.81 3.84
N ASP A 219 -6.49 21.62 3.54
CA ASP A 219 -7.55 21.39 2.54
C ASP A 219 -7.18 21.94 1.14
N PHE A 220 -5.91 21.76 0.74
CA PHE A 220 -5.40 22.18 -0.58
C PHE A 220 -5.70 21.16 -1.70
N GLU A 221 -5.71 21.59 -2.96
CA GLU A 221 -6.06 20.71 -4.10
C GLU A 221 -4.92 19.73 -4.45
N GLU A 222 -5.08 18.46 -4.05
CA GLU A 222 -4.13 17.36 -4.31
C GLU A 222 -3.69 17.22 -5.77
N ARG A 223 -4.61 17.46 -6.72
CA ARG A 223 -4.36 17.26 -8.15
C ARG A 223 -3.22 18.15 -8.67
N ARG A 224 -3.05 19.35 -8.12
CA ARG A 224 -1.97 20.27 -8.53
C ARG A 224 -0.62 19.77 -8.03
N LEU A 225 -0.54 19.40 -6.74
CA LEU A 225 0.68 18.83 -6.17
C LEU A 225 1.09 17.56 -6.91
N LEU A 226 0.15 16.63 -7.14
CA LEU A 226 0.44 15.39 -7.86
C LEU A 226 1.03 15.65 -9.24
N ARG A 227 0.44 16.58 -10.01
CA ARG A 227 0.91 16.92 -11.36
C ARG A 227 2.32 17.52 -11.33
N SER A 228 2.61 18.36 -10.34
CA SER A 228 3.95 18.90 -10.09
C SER A 228 4.95 17.78 -9.76
N CYS A 229 4.58 16.87 -8.85
CA CYS A 229 5.41 15.73 -8.48
C CYS A 229 5.70 14.82 -9.68
N MET A 230 4.73 14.58 -10.55
CA MET A 230 4.91 13.79 -11.77
C MET A 230 5.90 14.42 -12.75
N GLN A 231 5.98 15.76 -12.79
CA GLN A 231 6.97 16.47 -13.63
C GLN A 231 8.39 16.36 -13.05
N ILE A 232 8.52 16.32 -11.72
CA ILE A 232 9.82 16.25 -11.03
C ILE A 232 10.36 14.81 -11.03
N TRP A 233 9.53 13.84 -10.66
CA TRP A 233 9.95 12.47 -10.37
C TRP A 233 9.56 11.44 -11.43
N GLY A 234 8.68 11.81 -12.36
CA GLY A 234 7.95 10.86 -13.19
C GLY A 234 6.72 10.28 -12.49
N GLU A 235 5.83 9.67 -13.27
CA GLU A 235 4.53 9.18 -12.80
C GLU A 235 4.63 8.11 -11.69
N PRO A 236 5.44 7.04 -11.82
CA PRO A 236 5.48 6.00 -10.79
C PRO A 236 5.94 6.53 -9.43
N GLU A 237 7.06 7.26 -9.42
CA GLU A 237 7.64 7.74 -8.17
C GLU A 237 6.74 8.79 -7.51
N ALA A 238 6.13 9.69 -8.29
CA ALA A 238 5.16 10.65 -7.76
C ALA A 238 3.95 9.97 -7.09
N LEU A 239 3.40 8.93 -7.71
CA LEU A 239 2.30 8.13 -7.13
C LEU A 239 2.75 7.41 -5.86
N ARG A 240 3.98 6.88 -5.84
CA ARG A 240 4.55 6.23 -4.65
C ARG A 240 4.71 7.21 -3.49
N LEU A 241 5.22 8.43 -3.74
CA LEU A 241 5.37 9.46 -2.71
C LEU A 241 4.01 9.96 -2.21
N ALA A 242 3.04 10.18 -3.11
CA ALA A 242 1.68 10.53 -2.73
C ALA A 242 1.05 9.47 -1.82
N ALA A 243 1.17 8.21 -2.19
CA ALA A 243 0.67 7.09 -1.40
C ALA A 243 1.25 7.07 0.03
N LEU A 244 2.55 7.33 0.15
CA LEU A 244 3.23 7.40 1.43
C LEU A 244 2.81 8.63 2.25
N GLY A 245 2.66 9.78 1.60
CA GLY A 245 2.27 11.03 2.27
C GLY A 245 0.82 11.06 2.75
N CYS A 246 -0.07 10.32 2.09
CA CYS A 246 -1.47 10.15 2.47
C CYS A 246 -1.69 9.15 3.61
N LEU A 247 -0.76 8.21 3.82
CA LEU A 247 -0.98 7.05 4.66
C LEU A 247 -1.44 7.36 6.09
N GLY A 248 -0.92 8.43 6.69
CA GLY A 248 -1.22 8.81 8.07
C GLY A 248 -2.56 9.52 8.29
N TRP A 249 -3.21 10.04 7.23
CA TRP A 249 -4.40 10.89 7.38
C TRP A 249 -5.56 10.51 6.46
N ASP A 250 -5.28 9.96 5.28
CA ASP A 250 -6.28 9.37 4.38
C ASP A 250 -5.76 8.05 3.79
N PRO A 251 -5.99 6.93 4.51
CA PRO A 251 -5.63 5.61 4.05
C PRO A 251 -6.29 5.23 2.72
N GLU A 252 -7.49 5.74 2.41
CA GLU A 252 -8.21 5.40 1.18
C GLU A 252 -7.52 6.04 -0.04
N ALA A 253 -7.15 7.32 0.06
CA ALA A 253 -6.33 8.01 -0.95
C ALA A 253 -4.93 7.39 -1.07
N ALA A 254 -4.29 7.06 0.07
CA ALA A 254 -3.00 6.37 0.08
C ALA A 254 -3.04 5.07 -0.72
N LEU A 255 -4.10 4.29 -0.53
CA LEU A 255 -4.28 3.04 -1.24
C LEU A 255 -4.61 3.25 -2.73
N LEU A 256 -5.38 4.28 -3.08
CA LEU A 256 -5.59 4.69 -4.48
C LEU A 256 -4.27 4.98 -5.20
N TYR A 257 -3.40 5.78 -4.58
CA TYR A 257 -2.10 6.10 -5.13
C TYR A 257 -1.18 4.89 -5.22
N TRP A 258 -1.18 4.00 -4.21
CA TRP A 258 -0.49 2.71 -4.27
C TRP A 258 -0.98 1.86 -5.43
N GLY A 259 -2.30 1.81 -5.63
CA GLY A 259 -2.91 1.06 -6.72
C GLY A 259 -2.46 1.56 -8.09
N ARG A 260 -2.51 2.89 -8.29
CA ARG A 260 -2.03 3.53 -9.52
C ARG A 260 -0.54 3.30 -9.73
N PHE A 261 0.28 3.42 -8.68
CA PHE A 261 1.71 3.15 -8.76
C PHE A 261 2.00 1.74 -9.28
N LEU A 262 1.37 0.71 -8.70
CA LEU A 262 1.58 -0.68 -9.10
C LEU A 262 1.14 -0.93 -10.56
N LEU A 263 0.07 -0.28 -11.03
CA LEU A 263 -0.32 -0.34 -12.43
C LEU A 263 0.70 0.32 -13.36
N THR A 264 1.18 1.51 -13.03
CA THR A 264 2.16 2.24 -13.84
C THR A 264 3.48 1.48 -13.90
N ALA A 265 3.98 1.00 -12.74
CA ALA A 265 5.19 0.17 -12.67
C ALA A 265 5.07 -1.12 -13.50
N ARG A 266 3.87 -1.74 -13.53
CA ARG A 266 3.59 -2.87 -14.39
C ARG A 266 3.66 -2.51 -15.87
N ARG A 267 3.01 -1.42 -16.30
CA ARG A 267 2.98 -0.95 -17.70
C ARG A 267 4.37 -0.63 -18.24
N GLU A 268 5.22 -0.05 -17.40
CA GLU A 268 6.60 0.31 -17.75
C GLU A 268 7.56 -0.89 -17.76
N ASN A 269 7.10 -2.10 -17.45
CA ASN A 269 7.95 -3.29 -17.27
C ASN A 269 9.09 -3.10 -16.24
N SER A 270 8.93 -2.21 -15.26
CA SER A 270 9.92 -2.01 -14.19
C SER A 270 9.88 -3.11 -13.13
N LEU A 271 8.84 -3.95 -13.15
CA LEU A 271 8.66 -5.11 -12.28
C LEU A 271 9.06 -6.41 -13.00
N THR A 272 9.77 -7.30 -12.30
CA THR A 272 9.99 -8.70 -12.72
C THR A 272 8.65 -9.43 -12.86
N ASP A 273 8.59 -10.53 -13.64
CA ASP A 273 7.34 -11.30 -13.81
C ASP A 273 6.72 -11.75 -12.48
N VAL A 274 7.57 -12.10 -11.52
CA VAL A 274 7.14 -12.52 -10.18
C VAL A 274 6.58 -11.33 -9.38
N GLN A 275 7.28 -10.19 -9.38
CA GLN A 275 6.78 -8.97 -8.73
C GLN A 275 5.50 -8.46 -9.39
N ARG A 276 5.37 -8.60 -10.72
CA ARG A 276 4.17 -8.26 -11.47
C ARG A 276 2.99 -9.09 -11.02
N ASN A 277 3.17 -10.40 -10.88
CA ASN A 277 2.13 -11.28 -10.35
C ASN A 277 1.77 -10.89 -8.90
N THR A 278 2.74 -10.66 -8.03
CA THR A 278 2.47 -10.24 -6.64
C THR A 278 1.78 -8.87 -6.55
N ALA A 279 2.24 -7.88 -7.30
CA ALA A 279 1.58 -6.58 -7.42
C ALA A 279 0.14 -6.75 -7.93
N THR A 280 -0.05 -7.68 -8.88
CA THR A 280 -1.37 -8.03 -9.38
C THR A 280 -2.26 -8.59 -8.25
N GLU A 281 -1.72 -9.45 -7.40
CA GLU A 281 -2.51 -9.99 -6.31
C GLU A 281 -2.82 -8.98 -5.20
N ILE A 282 -1.89 -8.09 -4.90
CA ILE A 282 -2.11 -6.98 -3.97
C ILE A 282 -3.23 -6.06 -4.49
N LEU A 283 -3.14 -5.67 -5.77
CA LEU A 283 -4.15 -4.85 -6.43
C LEU A 283 -5.53 -5.52 -6.46
N TRP A 284 -5.58 -6.84 -6.68
CA TRP A 284 -6.82 -7.60 -6.69
C TRP A 284 -7.50 -7.57 -5.33
N ASN A 285 -6.78 -7.94 -4.27
CA ASN A 285 -7.31 -7.93 -2.90
C ASN A 285 -7.75 -6.52 -2.51
N PHE A 286 -6.99 -5.53 -2.96
CA PHE A 286 -7.29 -4.13 -2.72
C PHE A 286 -8.63 -3.68 -3.35
N VAL A 287 -8.83 -3.96 -4.64
CA VAL A 287 -10.07 -3.62 -5.35
C VAL A 287 -11.28 -4.28 -4.69
N HIS A 288 -11.13 -5.52 -4.21
CA HIS A 288 -12.19 -6.21 -3.48
C HIS A 288 -12.50 -5.60 -2.12
N ALA A 289 -11.48 -5.27 -1.33
CA ALA A 289 -11.67 -4.63 -0.02
C ALA A 289 -12.43 -3.29 -0.16
N VAL A 290 -12.09 -2.48 -1.18
CA VAL A 290 -12.81 -1.22 -1.46
C VAL A 290 -14.24 -1.48 -1.91
N ALA A 291 -14.47 -2.45 -2.80
CA ALA A 291 -15.80 -2.78 -3.28
C ALA A 291 -16.72 -3.25 -2.13
N ASP A 292 -16.20 -4.05 -1.21
CA ASP A 292 -16.92 -4.53 -0.04
C ASP A 292 -17.22 -3.37 0.93
N PHE A 293 -16.23 -2.50 1.19
CA PHE A 293 -16.42 -1.31 2.04
C PHE A 293 -17.48 -0.35 1.48
N GLN A 294 -17.45 -0.06 0.18
CA GLN A 294 -18.44 0.78 -0.50
C GLN A 294 -19.85 0.16 -0.45
N ALA A 295 -19.95 -1.17 -0.61
CA ALA A 295 -21.21 -1.89 -0.52
C ALA A 295 -21.83 -1.81 0.88
N GLU A 296 -21.00 -1.84 1.93
CA GLU A 296 -21.46 -1.72 3.32
C GLU A 296 -21.90 -0.30 3.69
N HIS A 297 -21.20 0.73 3.20
CA HIS A 297 -21.42 2.11 3.63
C HIS A 297 -22.28 2.95 2.68
N GLY A 298 -22.63 2.42 1.50
CA GLY A 298 -23.45 3.12 0.50
C GLY A 298 -22.78 4.39 -0.05
N ILE A 299 -21.45 4.45 0.00
CA ILE A 299 -20.65 5.58 -0.48
C ILE A 299 -20.30 5.30 -1.95
N TYR A 300 -20.92 6.06 -2.84
CA TYR A 300 -20.73 6.01 -4.29
C TYR A 300 -20.32 7.42 -4.77
N ASP A 301 -19.11 7.86 -4.44
CA ASP A 301 -18.56 9.14 -4.88
C ASP A 301 -17.62 8.98 -6.10
N ASP A 302 -17.12 10.11 -6.65
CA ASP A 302 -16.32 10.28 -7.89
C ASP A 302 -15.18 9.27 -8.12
N TRP A 303 -14.72 8.58 -7.07
CA TRP A 303 -13.68 7.56 -7.13
C TRP A 303 -14.12 6.30 -7.87
N GLU A 304 -15.42 6.06 -8.05
CA GLU A 304 -15.94 4.92 -8.83
C GLU A 304 -15.39 4.93 -10.26
N THR A 305 -15.21 6.12 -10.86
CA THR A 305 -14.64 6.24 -12.22
C THR A 305 -13.16 5.86 -12.23
N ASP A 306 -12.41 6.28 -11.22
CA ASP A 306 -10.99 5.97 -11.10
C ASP A 306 -10.76 4.48 -10.82
N TRP A 307 -11.56 3.89 -9.94
CA TRP A 307 -11.54 2.45 -9.65
C TRP A 307 -12.02 1.61 -10.82
N ALA A 308 -13.08 2.03 -11.51
CA ALA A 308 -13.54 1.38 -12.74
C ALA A 308 -12.48 1.47 -13.84
N ASN A 309 -11.75 2.58 -13.94
CA ASN A 309 -10.63 2.71 -14.88
C ASN A 309 -9.47 1.80 -14.50
N LEU A 310 -9.09 1.73 -13.21
CA LEU A 310 -8.10 0.75 -12.70
C LEU A 310 -8.51 -0.69 -13.05
N ALA A 311 -9.78 -1.02 -12.86
CA ALA A 311 -10.37 -2.31 -13.19
C ALA A 311 -10.42 -2.60 -14.71
N ASN A 312 -10.70 -1.60 -15.53
CA ASN A 312 -10.74 -1.75 -16.99
C ASN A 312 -9.34 -1.92 -17.58
N VAL A 313 -8.38 -1.10 -17.13
CA VAL A 313 -6.96 -1.23 -17.47
C VAL A 313 -6.45 -2.63 -17.11
N TRP A 314 -6.88 -3.14 -15.98
CA TRP A 314 -6.57 -4.51 -15.59
C TRP A 314 -7.10 -5.55 -16.57
N ASN A 315 -8.38 -5.42 -16.95
CA ASN A 315 -9.09 -6.36 -17.81
C ASN A 315 -8.57 -6.44 -19.24
N GLU A 316 -8.04 -5.33 -19.76
CA GLU A 316 -7.51 -5.26 -21.12
C GLU A 316 -6.17 -5.99 -21.26
N ASP A 317 -5.32 -5.93 -20.24
CA ASP A 317 -4.00 -6.58 -20.23
C ASP A 317 -4.03 -8.06 -19.81
N THR A 318 -5.10 -8.53 -19.17
CA THR A 318 -5.26 -9.93 -18.77
C THR A 318 -6.31 -10.64 -19.64
N THR A 319 -6.03 -10.81 -20.92
CA THR A 319 -6.91 -11.58 -21.83
C THR A 319 -7.14 -13.02 -21.37
N GLU A 320 -6.23 -13.61 -20.59
CA GLU A 320 -6.40 -14.93 -19.93
C GLU A 320 -7.27 -14.91 -18.66
N VAL A 321 -7.51 -13.75 -18.03
CA VAL A 321 -8.26 -13.63 -16.75
C VAL A 321 -9.72 -13.17 -16.97
N ARG A 322 -10.12 -12.88 -18.21
CA ARG A 322 -11.49 -12.47 -18.58
C ARG A 322 -12.61 -13.38 -18.08
N HIS A 323 -12.32 -14.62 -17.73
CA HIS A 323 -13.30 -15.54 -17.14
C HIS A 323 -13.55 -15.36 -15.63
N LYS A 324 -12.91 -14.39 -14.97
CA LYS A 324 -13.00 -14.19 -13.51
C LYS A 324 -13.72 -12.91 -13.06
N TRP A 325 -14.14 -12.04 -13.98
CA TRP A 325 -14.98 -10.90 -13.63
C TRP A 325 -16.46 -11.25 -13.84
N PRO A 326 -17.34 -11.12 -12.82
CA PRO A 326 -18.77 -11.17 -13.07
C PRO A 326 -19.16 -9.86 -13.76
N THR A 327 -19.24 -9.89 -15.10
CA THR A 327 -19.82 -8.81 -15.92
C THR A 327 -21.25 -8.46 -15.50
N SER A 328 -21.89 -9.36 -14.74
CA SER A 328 -23.25 -9.21 -14.19
C SER A 328 -23.37 -8.17 -13.06
N TRP A 329 -22.32 -7.82 -12.34
CA TRP A 329 -22.45 -6.98 -11.14
C TRP A 329 -22.66 -5.49 -11.49
N ALA A 330 -21.84 -4.94 -12.40
CA ALA A 330 -21.99 -3.56 -12.90
C ALA A 330 -23.27 -3.38 -13.75
N GLN A 331 -23.68 -4.42 -14.49
CA GLN A 331 -24.90 -4.39 -15.30
C GLN A 331 -26.19 -4.53 -14.48
N MET A 332 -26.17 -5.24 -13.35
CA MET A 332 -27.33 -5.35 -12.46
C MET A 332 -27.68 -4.01 -11.80
N ARG A 333 -26.69 -3.24 -11.34
CA ARG A 333 -26.91 -2.02 -10.53
C ARG A 333 -27.26 -0.77 -11.36
N LEU A 334 -26.71 -0.65 -12.57
CA LEU A 334 -27.14 0.37 -13.54
C LEU A 334 -28.64 0.28 -13.87
N HIS A 335 -29.23 -0.92 -13.73
CA HIS A 335 -30.66 -1.14 -13.92
C HIS A 335 -31.50 -0.79 -12.69
N GLU A 336 -30.90 -0.74 -11.49
CA GLU A 336 -31.55 -0.37 -10.22
C GLU A 336 -31.47 1.14 -9.93
N ALA A 337 -30.48 1.85 -10.48
CA ALA A 337 -30.29 3.30 -10.35
C ALA A 337 -31.37 4.18 -11.05
N GLY A 338 -32.42 3.57 -11.62
CA GLY A 338 -33.55 4.27 -12.24
C GLY A 338 -34.61 4.82 -11.27
N GLN A 339 -34.39 4.74 -9.95
CA GLN A 339 -35.29 5.28 -8.92
C GLN A 339 -34.69 6.58 -8.33
N PRO A 340 -35.42 7.71 -8.32
CA PRO A 340 -34.90 8.96 -7.78
C PRO A 340 -34.82 8.91 -6.25
N PHE A 341 -33.65 9.23 -5.69
CA PHE A 341 -33.41 9.36 -4.24
C PHE A 341 -33.89 10.72 -3.70
N PRO A 342 -34.30 10.79 -2.41
CA PRO A 342 -34.71 12.05 -1.78
C PRO A 342 -33.50 12.96 -1.55
N SER A 343 -33.70 14.25 -1.77
CA SER A 343 -32.70 15.30 -1.62
C SER A 343 -32.21 15.44 -0.16
N ARG A 344 -30.89 15.53 0.01
CA ARG A 344 -30.21 15.78 1.29
C ARG A 344 -30.72 17.07 1.94
N THR A 345 -31.19 16.98 3.19
CA THR A 345 -31.47 18.14 4.04
C THR A 345 -30.18 18.53 4.77
N LYS A 346 -29.69 19.76 4.58
CA LYS A 346 -28.57 20.31 5.35
C LYS A 346 -29.00 20.49 6.81
N VAL A 347 -28.34 19.81 7.74
CA VAL A 347 -28.46 20.07 9.18
C VAL A 347 -27.38 21.08 9.56
N SER A 348 -27.76 22.33 9.79
CA SER A 348 -26.90 23.33 10.42
C SER A 348 -26.96 23.15 11.94
N ARG A 349 -25.80 22.95 12.56
CA ARG A 349 -25.66 22.94 14.02
C ARG A 349 -25.03 24.27 14.45
N THR A 350 -25.82 25.13 15.08
CA THR A 350 -25.32 26.32 15.77
C THR A 350 -24.96 25.94 17.20
N THR A 351 -23.70 26.09 17.58
CA THR A 351 -23.28 26.04 19.00
C THR A 351 -23.01 27.46 19.48
N ASN A 352 -23.89 27.91 20.38
CA ASN A 352 -23.70 29.10 21.23
C ASN A 352 -22.76 28.72 22.37
N THR A 353 -21.53 29.23 22.38
CA THR A 353 -20.76 29.53 23.59
C THR A 353 -19.54 30.35 23.17
N GLY A 354 -19.56 31.65 23.45
CA GLY A 354 -18.38 32.50 23.35
C GLY A 354 -17.48 32.25 24.56
N GLN A 355 -16.36 31.57 24.34
CA GLN A 355 -15.18 31.62 25.18
C GLN A 355 -13.96 31.30 24.30
N LEU A 356 -13.06 32.27 24.18
CA LEU A 356 -11.75 32.12 23.55
C LEU A 356 -10.84 31.42 24.56
N GLU A 357 -10.63 30.13 24.39
CA GLU A 357 -9.47 29.43 24.97
C GLU A 357 -8.39 29.39 23.89
N LEU A 358 -7.26 30.04 24.17
CA LEU A 358 -6.01 29.88 23.43
C LEU A 358 -5.50 28.46 23.71
N PHE A 359 -5.72 27.55 22.76
CA PHE A 359 -5.06 26.25 22.76
C PHE A 359 -3.65 26.40 22.19
N ASP A 360 -2.68 25.93 22.96
CA ASP A 360 -1.30 25.70 22.52
C ASP A 360 -1.32 24.85 21.24
N LEU A 361 -0.84 25.43 20.14
CA LEU A 361 -0.63 24.75 18.86
C LEU A 361 0.65 23.91 18.93
N ASN A 362 0.62 22.81 19.68
CA ASN A 362 1.52 21.70 19.44
C ASN A 362 0.65 20.48 19.07
N PRO A 363 0.77 19.92 17.86
CA PRO A 363 0.10 18.66 17.57
C PRO A 363 0.63 17.58 18.53
N PRO A 364 -0.23 16.67 19.03
CA PRO A 364 0.24 15.58 19.86
C PRO A 364 1.19 14.70 19.02
N LEU A 365 2.43 14.61 19.48
CA LEU A 365 3.37 13.59 19.04
C LEU A 365 2.79 12.23 19.47
N LEU A 366 2.29 11.46 18.51
CA LEU A 366 1.96 10.04 18.66
C LEU A 366 3.06 9.21 18.04
#